data_AF-A0A812IGG6-F1
#
_entry.id   AF-A0A812IGG6-F1
#
_cell.length_a   1.000
_cell.length_b   1.000
_cell.length_c   1.000
_cell.angle_alpha   90.00
_cell.angle_beta   90.00
_cell.angle_gamma   90.00
#
_symmetry.space_group_name_H-M   'P 1'
#
loop_
_entity.id
_entity.type
_entity.pdbx_description
1 polymer ?
#
loop_
_entity_poly.entity_id
_entity_poly.type
_entity_poly.pdbx_seq_one_letter_code
_entity_poly.pdbx_strand_id
1 'polypeptide(L)'
;MAFAQRLSQRSLDTRRRVPQQWAAQQVAQFERKCEAATDRGGLSASHDCQRFKLMPVLEDDPNREAFRQALLQALQHHGFSRLVVIKEWGSYLTERDERLTIKASWDGLAEAPGCGPADGGAGNGSGFVGSCGICQEDRPLVALAPCGHALCQGCQQQLRGQPCPFCRQPVQGATRGLFMD
;
A
#
# COMPACT_ATOMS: atom_id res chain seq x y z
N MET A 1 0.07 29.53 -37.97
CA MET A 1 0.73 29.17 -36.69
C MET A 1 -0.22 28.53 -35.67
N ALA A 2 -1.44 29.06 -35.44
CA ALA A 2 -2.36 28.52 -34.41
C ALA A 2 -2.76 27.03 -34.57
N PHE A 3 -2.88 26.53 -35.80
CA PHE A 3 -3.22 25.13 -36.04
C PHE A 3 -2.12 24.15 -35.57
N ALA A 4 -0.86 24.43 -35.91
CA ALA A 4 0.28 23.60 -35.50
C ALA A 4 0.45 23.57 -33.97
N GLN A 5 0.24 24.71 -33.29
CA GLN A 5 0.24 24.78 -31.82
C GLN A 5 -0.85 23.90 -31.19
N ARG A 6 -2.08 23.91 -31.73
CA ARG A 6 -3.17 23.04 -31.25
C ARG A 6 -2.86 21.56 -31.43
N LEU A 7 -2.26 21.16 -32.56
CA LEU A 7 -1.87 19.77 -32.78
C LEU A 7 -0.76 19.32 -31.82
N SER A 8 0.23 20.18 -31.59
CA SER A 8 1.30 19.92 -30.61
C SER A 8 0.73 19.75 -29.20
N GLN A 9 -0.14 20.67 -28.76
CA GLN A 9 -0.79 20.59 -27.45
C GLN A 9 -1.59 19.29 -27.30
N ARG A 10 -2.40 18.93 -28.31
CA ARG A 10 -3.19 17.70 -28.31
C ARG A 10 -2.30 16.46 -28.24
N SER A 11 -1.17 16.45 -28.95
CA SER A 11 -0.21 15.35 -28.90
C SER A 11 0.40 15.18 -27.50
N LEU A 12 0.79 16.28 -26.85
CA LEU A 12 1.31 16.26 -25.48
C LEU A 12 0.25 15.78 -24.47
N ASP A 13 -0.99 16.26 -24.60
CA ASP A 13 -2.08 15.82 -23.73
C ASP A 13 -2.37 14.33 -23.90
N THR A 14 -2.37 13.82 -25.13
CA THR A 14 -2.52 12.38 -25.40
C THR A 14 -1.37 11.58 -24.78
N ARG A 15 -0.12 12.04 -24.93
CA ARG A 15 1.07 11.39 -24.32
C ARG A 15 1.01 11.34 -22.80
N ARG A 16 0.35 12.29 -22.14
CA ARG A 16 0.15 12.29 -20.68
C ARG A 16 -1.03 11.42 -20.24
N ARG A 17 -2.15 11.49 -20.96
CA ARG A 17 -3.39 10.78 -20.59
C ARG A 17 -3.29 9.27 -20.73
N VAL A 18 -2.62 8.79 -21.78
CA VAL A 18 -2.53 7.35 -22.05
C VAL A 18 -1.83 6.59 -20.91
N PRO A 19 -0.64 7.01 -20.42
CA PRO A 19 0.00 6.40 -19.25
C PRO A 19 -0.86 6.42 -17.98
N GLN A 20 -1.54 7.53 -17.70
CA GLN A 20 -2.38 7.67 -16.51
C GLN A 20 -3.59 6.74 -16.54
N GLN A 21 -4.29 6.67 -17.69
CA GLN A 21 -5.43 5.77 -17.85
C GLN A 21 -5.00 4.31 -17.76
N TRP A 22 -3.86 3.96 -18.36
CA TRP A 22 -3.29 2.63 -18.24
C TRP A 22 -2.96 2.29 -16.79
N ALA A 23 -2.26 3.17 -16.08
CA ALA A 23 -1.88 2.97 -14.69
C ALA A 23 -3.12 2.75 -13.80
N ALA A 24 -4.15 3.58 -13.95
CA ALA A 24 -5.41 3.42 -13.23
C ALA A 24 -6.08 2.05 -13.49
N GLN A 25 -6.04 1.57 -14.74
CA GLN A 25 -6.56 0.23 -15.07
C GLN A 25 -5.74 -0.88 -14.41
N GLN A 26 -4.42 -0.78 -14.36
CA GLN A 26 -3.57 -1.78 -13.70
C GLN A 26 -3.81 -1.80 -12.18
N VAL A 27 -3.91 -0.64 -11.54
CA VAL A 27 -4.21 -0.53 -10.11
C VAL A 27 -5.57 -1.16 -9.80
N ALA A 28 -6.62 -0.82 -10.55
CA ALA A 28 -7.95 -1.40 -10.34
C ALA A 28 -7.97 -2.94 -10.54
N GLN A 29 -7.18 -3.47 -11.48
CA GLN A 29 -7.02 -4.92 -11.65
C GLN A 29 -6.27 -5.56 -10.49
N PHE A 30 -5.27 -4.86 -9.95
CA PHE A 30 -4.51 -5.32 -8.80
C PHE A 30 -5.34 -5.31 -7.52
N GLU A 31 -6.15 -4.29 -7.27
CA GLU A 31 -7.08 -4.21 -6.14
C GLU A 31 -8.03 -5.41 -6.13
N ARG A 32 -8.69 -5.70 -7.25
CA ARG A 32 -9.55 -6.88 -7.38
C ARG A 32 -8.81 -8.19 -7.08
N LYS A 33 -7.52 -8.28 -7.42
CA LYS A 33 -6.70 -9.46 -7.06
C LYS A 33 -6.37 -9.51 -5.57
N CYS A 34 -6.17 -8.37 -4.92
CA CYS A 34 -5.94 -8.29 -3.49
C CYS A 34 -7.19 -8.68 -2.70
N GLU A 35 -8.36 -8.15 -3.09
CA GLU A 35 -9.66 -8.52 -2.54
C GLU A 35 -9.89 -10.03 -2.69
N ALA A 36 -9.76 -10.56 -3.91
CA ALA A 36 -9.95 -11.99 -4.16
C ALA A 36 -8.91 -12.88 -3.43
N ALA A 37 -7.69 -12.39 -3.20
CA ALA A 37 -6.71 -13.10 -2.38
C ALA A 37 -7.15 -13.13 -0.92
N THR A 38 -7.63 -12.00 -0.40
CA THR A 38 -8.15 -11.86 0.98
C THR A 38 -9.35 -12.77 1.22
N ASP A 39 -10.30 -12.83 0.27
CA ASP A 39 -11.48 -13.72 0.36
C ASP A 39 -11.10 -15.21 0.43
N ARG A 40 -9.94 -15.57 -0.13
CA ARG A 40 -9.38 -16.94 -0.07
C ARG A 40 -8.44 -17.15 1.13
N GLY A 41 -8.32 -16.18 2.04
CA GLY A 41 -7.37 -16.22 3.16
C GLY A 41 -5.91 -16.06 2.76
N GLY A 42 -5.63 -15.59 1.55
CA GLY A 42 -4.28 -15.27 1.08
C GLY A 42 -3.75 -13.96 1.69
N LEU A 43 -2.45 -13.95 2.00
CA LEU A 43 -1.76 -12.80 2.60
C LEU A 43 -0.91 -11.99 1.60
N SER A 44 -0.98 -12.34 0.32
CA SER A 44 -0.27 -11.63 -0.73
C SER A 44 -0.98 -11.74 -2.07
N ALA A 45 -0.73 -10.77 -2.93
CA ALA A 45 -1.17 -10.78 -4.31
C ALA A 45 -0.07 -10.28 -5.23
N SER A 46 -0.05 -10.85 -6.44
CA SER A 46 0.84 -10.43 -7.52
C SER A 46 0.02 -10.16 -8.77
N HIS A 47 0.27 -9.02 -9.39
CA HIS A 47 -0.31 -8.61 -10.66
C HIS A 47 0.81 -8.27 -11.63
N ASP A 48 0.94 -9.13 -12.63
CA ASP A 48 1.72 -8.81 -13.81
C ASP A 48 0.96 -7.76 -14.61
N CYS A 49 1.53 -6.56 -14.70
CA CYS A 49 1.02 -5.53 -15.58
C CYS A 49 1.34 -6.00 -16.99
N GLN A 50 0.37 -6.69 -17.61
CA GLN A 50 0.54 -7.26 -18.93
C GLN A 50 1.18 -6.22 -19.84
N ARG A 51 2.25 -6.66 -20.52
CA ARG A 51 2.91 -5.89 -21.56
C ARG A 51 1.81 -5.30 -22.44
N PHE A 52 1.77 -3.97 -22.56
CA PHE A 52 1.03 -3.36 -23.66
C PHE A 52 1.62 -4.01 -24.91
N LYS A 53 0.89 -4.95 -25.54
CA LYS A 53 1.18 -5.47 -26.89
C LYS A 53 1.10 -4.35 -27.95
N LEU A 54 1.11 -3.09 -27.52
CA LEU A 54 1.06 -1.90 -28.32
C LEU A 54 2.49 -1.44 -28.55
N MET A 55 2.94 -1.88 -29.72
CA MET A 55 4.00 -1.34 -30.56
C MET A 55 5.38 -2.01 -30.46
N PRO A 56 5.90 -2.51 -31.60
CA PRO A 56 7.26 -2.99 -31.69
C PRO A 56 8.24 -1.82 -31.56
N VAL A 57 9.18 -1.99 -30.62
CA VAL A 57 10.60 -1.64 -30.72
C VAL A 57 10.94 -0.19 -31.10
N LEU A 58 11.08 0.65 -30.07
CA LEU A 58 12.27 1.50 -29.93
C LEU A 58 12.76 1.33 -28.49
N GLU A 59 13.96 0.79 -28.31
CA GLU A 59 14.53 0.41 -27.00
C GLU A 59 14.70 1.60 -26.04
N ASP A 60 14.64 2.84 -26.55
CA ASP A 60 14.71 4.11 -25.81
C ASP A 60 13.43 4.95 -25.92
N ASP A 61 12.24 4.32 -25.88
CA ASP A 61 10.99 5.09 -25.91
C ASP A 61 10.78 5.83 -24.57
N PRO A 62 10.82 7.18 -24.53
CA PRO A 62 10.49 7.97 -23.33
C PRO A 62 9.09 7.67 -22.77
N ASN A 63 8.22 7.03 -23.56
CA ASN A 63 6.93 6.55 -23.07
C ASN A 63 7.07 5.48 -21.98
N ARG A 64 8.09 4.60 -22.00
CA ARG A 64 8.24 3.51 -21.01
C ARG A 64 8.36 4.05 -19.59
N GLU A 65 9.22 5.06 -19.41
CA GLU A 65 9.38 5.71 -18.11
C GLU A 65 8.11 6.48 -17.72
N ALA A 66 7.39 7.08 -18.66
CA ALA A 66 6.11 7.73 -18.37
C ALA A 66 5.05 6.76 -17.84
N PHE A 67 4.94 5.53 -18.40
CA PHE A 67 4.05 4.48 -17.88
C PHE A 67 4.46 4.03 -16.48
N ARG A 68 5.77 3.83 -16.25
CA ARG A 68 6.30 3.47 -14.94
C ARG A 68 6.01 4.54 -13.90
N GLN A 69 6.24 5.81 -14.21
CA GLN A 69 5.97 6.94 -13.31
C GLN A 69 4.49 7.09 -13.03
N ALA A 70 3.63 6.96 -14.05
CA ALA A 70 2.19 6.98 -13.86
C ALA A 70 1.71 5.85 -12.94
N LEU A 71 2.29 4.65 -13.06
CA LEU A 71 1.97 3.52 -12.19
C LEU A 71 2.41 3.75 -10.75
N LEU A 72 3.63 4.25 -10.55
CA LEU A 72 4.15 4.60 -9.23
C LEU A 72 3.28 5.67 -8.55
N GLN A 73 2.91 6.72 -9.29
CA GLN A 73 2.05 7.79 -8.78
C GLN A 73 0.67 7.25 -8.39
N ALA A 74 0.07 6.41 -9.25
CA ALA A 74 -1.22 5.80 -8.95
C ALA A 74 -1.16 4.93 -7.69
N LEU A 75 -0.15 4.08 -7.56
CA LEU A 75 0.00 3.22 -6.38
C LEU A 75 0.23 3.99 -5.08
N GLN A 76 0.96 5.11 -5.14
CA GLN A 76 1.20 5.97 -3.97
C GLN A 76 -0.10 6.52 -3.39
N HIS A 77 -1.08 6.88 -4.22
CA HIS A 77 -2.39 7.36 -3.76
C HIS A 77 -3.23 6.29 -3.06
N HIS A 78 -2.92 5.00 -3.25
CA HIS A 78 -3.63 3.89 -2.62
C HIS A 78 -2.95 3.39 -1.33
N GLY A 79 -1.98 4.13 -0.80
CA GLY A 79 -1.35 3.82 0.50
C GLY A 79 -0.32 2.68 0.45
N PHE A 80 0.09 2.23 -0.73
CA PHE A 80 1.18 1.26 -0.86
C PHE A 80 2.52 1.94 -0.56
N SER A 81 3.10 1.64 0.61
CA SER A 81 4.34 2.24 1.09
C SER A 81 5.62 1.59 0.52
N ARG A 82 5.52 0.40 -0.09
CA ARG A 82 6.66 -0.29 -0.69
C ARG A 82 6.26 -1.03 -1.97
N LEU A 83 6.51 -0.41 -3.12
CA LEU A 83 6.40 -1.07 -4.41
C LEU A 83 7.74 -1.72 -4.78
N VAL A 84 7.73 -3.03 -5.05
CA VAL A 84 8.89 -3.71 -5.64
C VAL A 84 8.61 -3.93 -7.12
N VAL A 85 9.18 -3.07 -7.96
CA VAL A 85 9.22 -3.28 -9.41
C VAL A 85 10.38 -4.23 -9.70
N ILE A 86 10.05 -5.50 -9.93
CA ILE A 86 11.05 -6.51 -10.29
C ILE A 86 11.25 -6.50 -11.80
N LYS A 87 12.48 -6.21 -12.24
CA LYS A 87 12.89 -6.47 -13.62
C LYS A 87 13.34 -7.94 -13.70
N GLU A 88 12.45 -8.82 -14.15
CA GLU A 88 12.84 -10.19 -14.45
C GLU A 88 13.39 -10.25 -15.89
N TRP A 89 14.62 -10.73 -16.03
CA TRP A 89 15.27 -10.91 -17.33
C TRP A 89 14.92 -12.33 -17.80
N GLY A 90 14.11 -12.44 -18.85
CA GLY A 90 13.78 -13.73 -19.45
C GLY A 90 15.05 -14.46 -19.87
N SER A 91 15.30 -15.64 -19.32
CA SER A 91 16.66 -16.19 -19.28
C SER A 91 17.16 -16.85 -20.56
N TYR A 92 16.38 -17.06 -21.63
CA TYR A 92 16.90 -17.87 -22.75
C TYR A 92 16.54 -17.54 -24.20
N LEU A 93 15.69 -16.56 -24.57
CA LEU A 93 15.39 -16.33 -25.99
C LEU A 93 15.16 -14.84 -26.35
N THR A 94 16.18 -14.25 -27.01
CA THR A 94 16.20 -13.17 -28.03
C THR A 94 15.42 -11.85 -27.90
N GLU A 95 14.59 -11.59 -26.90
CA GLU A 95 13.99 -10.26 -26.72
C GLU A 95 14.01 -9.82 -25.25
N ARG A 96 14.51 -8.61 -25.00
CA ARG A 96 14.52 -7.97 -23.67
C ARG A 96 13.08 -7.66 -23.23
N ASP A 97 12.38 -8.65 -22.70
CA ASP A 97 11.04 -8.45 -22.18
C ASP A 97 11.11 -7.92 -20.75
N GLU A 98 11.05 -6.60 -20.59
CA GLU A 98 10.88 -6.00 -19.27
C GLU A 98 9.42 -6.12 -18.84
N ARG A 99 9.17 -6.94 -17.81
CA ARG A 99 7.85 -7.08 -17.19
C ARG A 99 7.77 -6.19 -15.95
N LEU A 100 6.67 -5.46 -15.81
CA LEU A 100 6.34 -4.71 -14.60
C LEU A 100 5.38 -5.56 -13.78
N THR A 101 5.80 -5.96 -12.59
CA THR A 101 4.96 -6.72 -11.66
C THR A 101 4.69 -5.89 -10.42
N ILE A 102 3.40 -5.74 -10.07
CA ILE A 102 2.98 -5.21 -8.77
C ILE A 102 2.84 -6.38 -7.80
N LYS A 103 3.51 -6.29 -6.65
CA LYS A 103 3.37 -7.25 -5.56
C LYS A 103 2.98 -6.50 -4.30
N ALA A 104 2.00 -7.02 -3.57
CA ALA A 104 1.73 -6.61 -2.20
C ALA A 104 1.70 -7.85 -1.31
N SER A 105 2.21 -7.68 -0.10
CA SER A 105 2.08 -8.63 0.99
C SER A 105 1.50 -7.88 2.17
N TRP A 106 0.51 -8.48 2.81
CA TRP A 106 -0.01 -8.11 4.11
C TRP A 106 0.22 -9.25 5.11
N ASP A 107 1.18 -10.12 4.81
CA ASP A 107 1.76 -11.03 5.78
C ASP A 107 2.37 -10.20 6.93
N GLY A 108 2.02 -10.55 8.17
CA GLY A 108 2.34 -9.75 9.35
C GLY A 108 1.33 -8.64 9.72
N LEU A 109 0.27 -8.38 8.93
CA LEU A 109 -0.87 -7.56 9.40
C LEU A 109 -1.85 -8.37 10.27
N ALA A 110 -1.94 -9.69 10.04
CA ALA A 110 -2.67 -10.60 10.92
C ALA A 110 -1.95 -10.78 12.27
N GLU A 111 -0.64 -10.62 12.28
CA GLU A 111 0.18 -10.50 13.47
C GLU A 111 0.17 -9.05 13.97
N ALA A 112 -1.02 -8.50 14.22
CA ALA A 112 -1.11 -7.46 15.25
C ALA A 112 -0.54 -8.12 16.52
N PRO A 113 0.65 -7.74 17.01
CA PRO A 113 1.36 -8.60 17.93
C PRO A 113 0.60 -8.59 19.26
N GLY A 114 -0.09 -9.66 19.61
CA GLY A 114 -0.79 -9.73 20.90
C GLY A 114 -2.09 -10.51 20.94
N CYS A 115 -2.27 -11.54 20.12
CA CYS A 115 -3.15 -12.65 20.53
C CYS A 115 -2.41 -14.00 20.67
N GLY A 116 -1.09 -14.03 20.46
CA GLY A 116 -0.22 -15.16 20.80
C GLY A 116 0.34 -15.02 22.22
N PRO A 117 0.45 -16.11 23.00
CA PRO A 117 1.13 -16.10 24.29
C PRO A 117 2.60 -15.68 24.11
N ALA A 118 3.05 -14.82 25.01
CA ALA A 118 4.33 -14.12 24.93
C ALA A 118 5.53 -15.06 25.06
N ASP A 119 6.29 -15.25 23.98
CA ASP A 119 7.66 -15.79 24.05
C ASP A 119 8.63 -14.95 23.18
N GLY A 120 9.20 -13.91 23.79
CA GLY A 120 10.65 -13.64 23.76
C GLY A 120 11.40 -13.18 22.49
N GLY A 121 10.76 -12.80 21.38
CA GLY A 121 11.49 -12.39 20.15
C GLY A 121 11.72 -10.88 19.98
N ALA A 122 12.93 -10.39 20.26
CA ALA A 122 13.34 -8.98 20.12
C ALA A 122 13.41 -8.52 18.64
N GLY A 123 12.46 -7.67 18.21
CA GLY A 123 12.48 -6.97 16.93
C GLY A 123 12.10 -5.50 17.08
N ASN A 124 13.06 -4.61 16.84
CA ASN A 124 13.09 -3.19 17.22
C ASN A 124 12.10 -2.27 16.46
N GLY A 125 10.82 -2.33 16.82
CA GLY A 125 9.91 -1.20 16.66
C GLY A 125 9.48 -0.73 18.04
N SER A 126 10.25 0.18 18.65
CA SER A 126 9.92 0.74 19.96
C SER A 126 8.67 1.62 19.83
N GLY A 127 7.50 1.04 20.07
CA GLY A 127 6.26 1.81 20.20
C GLY A 127 6.39 2.87 21.29
N PHE A 128 5.58 3.92 21.21
CA PHE A 128 5.55 4.97 22.23
C PHE A 128 5.20 4.37 23.60
N VAL A 129 6.11 4.54 24.56
CA VAL A 129 5.88 4.13 25.96
C VAL A 129 5.41 5.35 26.74
N GLY A 130 4.31 5.21 27.47
CA GLY A 130 3.79 6.24 28.35
C GLY A 130 2.81 5.66 29.37
N SER A 131 2.37 6.50 30.31
CA SER A 131 1.44 6.09 31.35
C SER A 131 0.03 5.87 30.79
N CYS A 132 -0.54 4.69 31.01
CA CYS A 132 -1.89 4.37 30.59
C CYS A 132 -2.94 5.09 31.45
N GLY A 133 -3.85 5.86 30.86
CA GLY A 133 -4.92 6.55 31.60
C GLY A 133 -5.96 5.65 32.30
N ILE A 134 -5.86 4.31 32.14
CA ILE A 134 -6.77 3.33 32.77
C ILE A 134 -6.09 2.60 33.92
N CYS A 135 -4.97 1.91 33.66
CA CYS A 135 -4.25 1.15 34.67
C CYS A 135 -3.13 1.93 35.37
N GLN A 136 -2.80 3.14 34.88
CA GLN A 136 -1.77 4.03 35.40
C GLN A 136 -0.33 3.47 35.38
N GLU A 137 -0.08 2.47 34.53
CA GLU A 137 1.25 1.89 34.34
C GLU A 137 1.91 2.41 33.07
N ASP A 138 3.24 2.57 33.11
CA ASP A 138 4.06 2.91 31.94
C ASP A 138 4.25 1.68 31.04
N ARG A 139 3.58 1.69 29.89
CA ARG A 139 3.59 0.58 28.93
C ARG A 139 3.55 1.12 27.50
N PRO A 140 3.88 0.29 26.49
CA PRO A 140 3.60 0.65 25.10
C PRO A 140 2.12 0.97 24.91
N LEU A 141 1.83 2.18 24.44
CA LEU A 141 0.48 2.66 24.19
C LEU A 141 0.06 2.36 22.75
N VAL A 142 -1.25 2.20 22.55
CA VAL A 142 -1.90 2.09 21.25
C VAL A 142 -2.97 3.17 21.14
N ALA A 143 -3.16 3.73 19.94
CA ALA A 143 -4.21 4.70 19.66
C ALA A 143 -5.49 3.98 19.23
N LEU A 144 -6.63 4.36 19.80
CA LEU A 144 -7.94 3.85 19.41
C LEU A 144 -8.43 4.58 18.15
N ALA A 145 -8.83 3.82 17.12
CA ALA A 145 -9.46 4.38 15.93
C ALA A 145 -11.00 4.42 16.08
N PRO A 146 -11.67 5.52 15.66
CA PRO A 146 -11.11 6.70 14.99
C PRO A 146 -10.77 7.86 15.95
N CYS A 147 -11.00 7.72 17.26
CA CYS A 147 -10.96 8.86 18.20
C CYS A 147 -9.56 9.34 18.61
N GLY A 148 -8.50 8.57 18.34
CA GLY A 148 -7.11 8.92 18.64
C GLY A 148 -6.66 8.75 20.10
N HIS A 149 -7.57 8.48 21.05
CA HIS A 149 -7.19 8.30 22.46
C HIS A 149 -6.27 7.11 22.65
N ALA A 150 -5.24 7.28 23.49
CA ALA A 150 -4.19 6.29 23.70
C ALA A 150 -4.34 5.57 25.05
N LEU A 151 -4.10 4.26 25.04
CA LEU A 151 -4.08 3.41 26.24
C LEU A 151 -3.17 2.18 26.03
N CYS A 152 -2.82 1.45 27.08
CA CYS A 152 -1.96 0.28 26.93
C CYS A 152 -2.69 -0.88 26.25
N GLN A 153 -1.92 -1.76 25.59
CA GLN A 153 -2.48 -2.92 24.90
C GLN A 153 -3.31 -3.84 25.81
N GLY A 154 -2.93 -3.98 27.08
CA GLY A 154 -3.71 -4.79 28.05
C GLY A 154 -5.11 -4.23 28.28
N CYS A 155 -5.24 -2.92 28.50
CA CYS A 155 -6.54 -2.28 28.65
C CYS A 155 -7.32 -2.27 27.32
N GLN A 156 -6.65 -2.20 26.17
CA GLN A 156 -7.29 -2.28 24.85
C GLN A 156 -8.02 -3.61 24.68
N GLN A 157 -7.39 -4.72 25.06
CA GLN A 157 -7.99 -6.06 24.95
C GLN A 157 -9.23 -6.22 25.82
N GLN A 158 -9.27 -5.54 26.97
CA GLN A 158 -10.44 -5.53 27.86
C GLN A 158 -11.62 -4.73 27.28
N LEU A 159 -11.37 -3.80 26.34
CA LEU A 159 -12.38 -2.96 25.70
C LEU A 159 -13.06 -3.60 24.49
N ARG A 160 -12.86 -4.90 24.20
CA ARG A 160 -13.45 -5.54 23.01
C ARG A 160 -14.97 -5.35 22.95
N GLY A 161 -15.43 -4.59 21.94
CA GLY A 161 -16.85 -4.26 21.72
C GLY A 161 -17.40 -3.11 22.59
N GLN A 162 -16.56 -2.48 23.42
CA GLN A 162 -16.93 -1.34 24.25
C GLN A 162 -16.51 -0.01 23.60
N PRO A 163 -17.23 1.08 23.86
CA PRO A 163 -16.83 2.41 23.40
C PRO A 163 -15.56 2.89 24.11
N CYS A 164 -14.88 3.88 23.53
CA CYS A 164 -13.70 4.49 24.12
C CYS A 164 -14.00 5.02 25.54
N PRO A 165 -13.20 4.69 26.56
CA PRO A 165 -13.48 5.13 27.93
C PRO A 165 -13.30 6.64 28.15
N PHE A 166 -12.58 7.31 27.25
CA PHE A 166 -12.31 8.75 27.35
C PHE A 166 -13.41 9.60 26.69
N CYS A 167 -13.86 9.23 25.48
CA CYS A 167 -14.83 10.01 24.71
C CYS A 167 -16.14 9.30 24.37
N ARG A 168 -16.28 8.02 24.74
CA ARG A 168 -17.44 7.15 24.45
C ARG A 168 -17.73 6.89 22.96
N GLN A 169 -16.82 7.25 22.07
CA GLN A 169 -16.94 6.93 20.64
C GLN A 169 -16.76 5.42 20.39
N PRO A 170 -17.52 4.78 19.47
CA PRO A 170 -17.32 3.38 19.10
C PRO A 170 -15.91 3.13 18.56
N VAL A 171 -15.24 2.11 19.08
CA VAL A 171 -13.88 1.72 18.69
C VAL A 171 -13.94 0.75 17.53
N GLN A 172 -13.27 1.08 16.42
CA GLN A 172 -13.19 0.24 15.22
C GLN A 172 -11.88 -0.55 15.16
N GLY A 173 -10.83 -0.08 15.82
CA GLY A 173 -9.53 -0.73 15.85
C GLY A 173 -8.54 -0.01 16.75
N ALA A 174 -7.31 -0.50 16.79
CA ALA A 174 -6.21 0.16 17.50
C ALA A 174 -4.92 0.07 16.69
N THR A 175 -4.11 1.13 16.69
CA THR A 175 -2.82 1.19 15.99
C THR A 175 -1.68 1.42 16.96
N ARG A 176 -0.52 0.80 16.70
CA ARG A 176 0.71 1.00 17.49
C ARG A 176 1.50 2.26 17.09
N GLY A 177 1.12 2.89 15.98
CA GLY A 177 1.69 4.17 15.54
C GLY A 177 0.84 5.32 16.09
N LEU A 178 1.38 6.06 17.04
CA LEU A 178 0.90 7.42 17.30
C LEU A 178 1.50 8.30 16.22
N PHE A 179 0.66 8.83 15.33
CA PHE A 179 1.06 9.92 14.46
C PHE A 179 1.11 11.18 15.35
N MET A 180 2.31 11.62 15.70
CA MET A 180 2.51 12.97 16.24
C MET A 180 2.88 13.86 15.06
N ASP A 181 2.05 14.87 14.79
CA ASP A 181 2.36 15.96 13.85
C ASP A 181 3.47 16.88 14.40
#